data_AF-A0A0G4HK53-F1
#
_entry.id   AF-A0A0G4HK53-F1
#
_cell.length_a   1.000
_cell.length_b   1.000
_cell.length_c   1.000
_cell.angle_alpha   90.00
_cell.angle_beta   90.00
_cell.angle_gamma   90.00
#
_symmetry.space_group_name_H-M   'P 1'
#
loop_
_entity.id
_entity.type
_entity.pdbx_description
1 polymer ?
#
loop_
_entity_poly.entity_id
_entity_poly.type
_entity_poly.pdbx_seq_one_letter_code
_entity_poly.pdbx_strand_id
1 'polypeptide(L)'
;MPEELQQELRKPGGVLENEPSAAEKEKEKRKRSDGKKFIIWKDEKTKQLFLGEVKEEKRGRVTVQHYGSYGKGALRDRLYRPAVRRKGERAVMFTNNTKKYGAVEPDLFEVEREDIVIEDAEVEKNGRLELAKLMKYDTYDTVRKENVPTGATVLDMLVVDTLKMKAGGEREFKARAVARGDQDPRQGVETATCGCPPDSVRFVLLAALASPNYGKNSIASVDCQNAYLQAKLKSRVPVYVRPPPSHLDRKAGLLWRLKKALYGLKDAGRAFEDHLWEVLRKLDWELSLLSGVFWKKKGEKVVGLLSQYVDDLIIVSLEGDTQEMVQEIAKEVYCKEPEVLGRYVGSDYEVLSDGRI
;
A
#
# COMPACT_ATOMS: atom_id res chain seq x y z
N MET A 1 -7.91 -24.79 11.61
CA MET A 1 -6.77 -24.83 10.67
C MET A 1 -6.55 -26.29 10.32
N PRO A 2 -6.56 -26.72 9.05
CA PRO A 2 -6.25 -28.11 8.68
C PRO A 2 -4.82 -28.46 9.10
N GLU A 3 -4.58 -29.68 9.61
CA GLU A 3 -3.27 -30.12 10.15
C GLU A 3 -2.13 -30.00 9.13
N GLU A 4 -2.46 -30.13 7.84
CA GLU A 4 -1.52 -30.04 6.72
C GLU A 4 -0.85 -28.65 6.64
N LEU A 5 -1.59 -27.57 6.93
CA LEU A 5 -1.09 -26.20 6.91
C LEU A 5 -0.25 -25.85 8.16
N GLN A 6 -0.48 -26.55 9.28
CA GLN A 6 0.36 -26.40 10.48
C GLN A 6 1.71 -27.11 10.34
N GLN A 7 1.77 -28.20 9.57
CA GLN A 7 3.02 -28.91 9.29
C GLN A 7 3.91 -28.18 8.27
N GLU A 8 3.33 -27.49 7.29
CA GLU A 8 4.11 -26.70 6.32
C GLU A 8 4.83 -25.51 6.96
N LEU A 9 4.20 -24.83 7.92
CA LEU A 9 4.76 -23.65 8.58
C LEU A 9 5.83 -23.98 9.63
N ARG A 10 6.01 -25.26 10.00
CA ARG A 10 6.96 -25.71 11.02
C ARG A 10 8.29 -26.22 10.48
N LYS A 11 8.48 -26.32 9.16
CA LYS A 11 9.74 -26.83 8.59
C LYS A 11 10.76 -25.69 8.38
N PRO A 12 11.93 -25.72 9.04
CA PRO A 12 13.00 -24.78 8.77
C PRO A 12 13.82 -25.27 7.56
N GLY A 13 13.67 -24.59 6.42
CA GLY A 13 14.53 -24.72 5.23
C GLY A 13 14.51 -26.08 4.51
N GLY A 14 13.90 -26.11 3.32
CA GLY A 14 14.28 -27.08 2.27
C GLY A 14 13.17 -27.97 1.68
N VAL A 15 13.02 -27.81 0.35
CA VAL A 15 12.59 -28.80 -0.68
C VAL A 15 11.12 -29.24 -0.70
N LEU A 16 10.40 -28.76 -1.72
CA LEU A 16 9.14 -29.32 -2.22
C LEU A 16 9.44 -30.39 -3.26
N GLU A 17 9.21 -31.67 -2.92
CA GLU A 17 8.98 -32.72 -3.90
C GLU A 17 7.51 -33.15 -3.83
N ASN A 18 6.73 -32.64 -4.79
CA ASN A 18 5.98 -33.45 -5.75
C ASN A 18 5.20 -32.48 -6.64
N GLU A 19 5.86 -32.09 -7.72
CA GLU A 19 5.29 -31.27 -8.78
C GLU A 19 4.24 -32.08 -9.58
N PRO A 20 3.04 -31.55 -9.85
CA PRO A 20 2.18 -32.10 -10.88
C PRO A 20 2.89 -31.97 -12.24
N SER A 21 2.72 -32.98 -13.10
CA SER A 21 3.35 -33.09 -14.41
C SER A 21 3.28 -31.78 -15.20
N ALA A 22 4.39 -31.42 -15.87
CA ALA A 22 4.54 -30.21 -16.65
C ALA A 22 3.37 -29.97 -17.64
N ALA A 23 2.75 -31.04 -18.15
CA ALA A 23 1.61 -30.96 -19.07
C ALA A 23 0.30 -30.48 -18.41
N GLU A 24 0.08 -30.77 -17.13
CA GLU A 24 -1.09 -30.31 -16.38
C GLU A 24 -0.91 -28.87 -15.88
N LYS A 25 0.31 -28.52 -15.46
CA LYS A 25 0.70 -27.13 -15.17
C LYS A 25 0.55 -26.22 -16.39
N GLU A 26 0.82 -26.73 -17.60
CA GLU A 26 0.69 -25.98 -18.85
C GLU A 26 -0.79 -25.81 -19.26
N LYS A 27 -1.64 -26.81 -19.04
CA LYS A 27 -3.09 -26.70 -19.28
C LYS A 27 -3.79 -25.78 -18.28
N GLU A 28 -3.35 -25.73 -17.02
CA GLU A 28 -3.96 -24.88 -15.99
C GLU A 28 -3.47 -23.42 -16.06
N LYS A 29 -2.20 -23.19 -16.44
CA LYS A 29 -1.68 -21.84 -16.76
C LYS A 29 -2.41 -21.19 -17.94
N ARG A 30 -2.84 -21.98 -18.93
CA ARG A 30 -3.59 -21.46 -20.10
C ARG A 30 -5.02 -21.01 -19.81
N LYS A 31 -5.56 -21.18 -18.59
CA LYS A 31 -6.99 -20.95 -18.30
C LYS A 31 -7.32 -19.90 -17.23
N ARG A 32 -6.38 -19.12 -16.69
CA ARG A 32 -6.70 -18.11 -15.66
C ARG A 32 -6.02 -16.75 -15.89
N SER A 33 -6.83 -15.70 -15.71
CA SER A 33 -6.66 -14.29 -16.15
C SER A 33 -6.94 -14.11 -17.64
N ASP A 34 -7.36 -12.92 -18.07
CA ASP A 34 -7.46 -12.58 -19.51
C ASP A 34 -6.08 -12.59 -20.22
N GLY A 35 -5.06 -13.26 -19.67
CA GLY A 35 -3.93 -13.87 -20.38
C GLY A 35 -2.84 -12.92 -20.86
N LYS A 36 -2.92 -11.63 -20.50
CA LYS A 36 -2.00 -10.60 -20.99
C LYS A 36 -0.91 -10.32 -19.96
N LYS A 37 0.29 -10.83 -20.25
CA LYS A 37 1.53 -10.59 -19.52
C LYS A 37 2.19 -9.33 -20.05
N PHE A 38 2.67 -8.42 -19.21
CA PHE A 38 3.34 -7.18 -19.62
C PHE A 38 4.78 -7.11 -19.10
N ILE A 39 5.68 -6.56 -19.92
CA ILE A 39 7.07 -6.32 -19.54
C ILE A 39 7.50 -4.90 -19.89
N ILE A 40 8.57 -4.44 -19.25
CA ILE A 40 9.31 -3.25 -19.71
C ILE A 40 10.69 -3.69 -20.16
N TRP A 41 11.05 -3.38 -21.40
CA TRP A 41 12.36 -3.68 -21.95
C TRP A 41 13.08 -2.42 -22.40
N LYS A 42 14.41 -2.49 -22.45
CA LYS A 42 15.28 -1.41 -22.93
C LYS A 42 15.72 -1.73 -24.34
N ASP A 43 15.43 -0.85 -25.28
CA ASP A 43 15.92 -0.99 -26.65
C ASP A 43 17.43 -0.72 -26.71
N GLU A 44 18.19 -1.66 -27.26
CA GLU A 44 19.65 -1.57 -27.25
C GLU A 44 20.19 -0.40 -28.06
N LYS A 45 19.51 0.00 -29.14
CA LYS A 45 19.99 1.02 -30.08
C LYS A 45 19.71 2.44 -29.60
N THR A 46 18.50 2.66 -29.11
CA THR A 46 18.02 3.98 -28.66
C THR A 46 18.19 4.19 -27.15
N LYS A 47 18.46 3.11 -26.41
CA LYS A 47 18.50 3.06 -24.93
C LYS A 47 17.18 3.48 -24.26
N GLN A 48 16.09 3.58 -25.02
CA GLN A 48 14.76 3.94 -24.52
C GLN A 48 14.05 2.72 -23.92
N LEU A 49 13.15 2.97 -22.97
CA LEU A 49 12.34 1.94 -22.32
C LEU A 49 10.96 1.85 -22.98
N PHE A 50 10.49 0.64 -23.22
CA PHE A 50 9.22 0.37 -23.89
C PHE A 50 8.36 -0.58 -23.05
N LEU A 51 7.05 -0.31 -23.03
CA LEU A 51 6.05 -1.19 -22.44
C LEU A 51 5.54 -2.17 -23.49
N GLY A 52 5.41 -3.45 -23.16
CA GLY A 52 4.94 -4.46 -24.11
C GLY A 52 4.10 -5.54 -23.49
N GLU A 53 3.07 -5.97 -24.21
CA GLU A 53 2.31 -7.17 -23.89
C GLU A 53 3.02 -8.39 -24.52
N VAL A 54 3.44 -9.35 -23.71
CA VAL A 54 4.04 -10.59 -24.15
C VAL A 54 3.03 -11.43 -24.93
N LYS A 55 3.42 -11.83 -26.14
CA LYS A 55 2.63 -12.66 -27.05
C LYS A 55 3.16 -14.08 -27.15
N GLU A 56 4.47 -14.24 -27.08
CA GLU A 56 5.13 -15.54 -27.16
C GLU A 56 6.42 -15.51 -26.32
N GLU A 57 6.75 -16.61 -25.66
CA GLU A 57 8.02 -16.79 -24.94
C GLU A 57 8.78 -17.98 -25.51
N LYS A 58 10.04 -17.74 -25.90
CA LYS A 58 10.99 -18.77 -26.34
C LYS A 58 12.18 -18.79 -25.38
N ARG A 59 12.99 -19.83 -25.45
CA ARG A 59 14.18 -19.95 -24.58
C ARG A 59 15.17 -18.82 -24.93
N GLY A 60 15.35 -17.88 -24.01
CA GLY A 60 16.22 -16.69 -24.16
C GLY A 60 15.53 -15.44 -24.73
N ARG A 61 14.39 -15.57 -25.43
CA ARG A 61 13.72 -14.46 -26.11
C ARG A 61 12.24 -14.36 -25.80
N VAL A 62 11.72 -13.15 -25.80
CA VAL A 62 10.30 -12.86 -25.60
C VAL A 62 9.80 -12.03 -26.78
N THR A 63 8.71 -12.47 -27.39
CA THR A 63 8.01 -11.70 -28.41
C THR A 63 6.95 -10.84 -27.75
N VAL A 64 7.06 -9.52 -27.91
CA VAL A 64 6.16 -8.55 -27.28
C VAL A 64 5.47 -7.68 -28.31
N GLN A 65 4.19 -7.40 -28.09
CA GLN A 65 3.50 -6.32 -28.77
C GLN A 65 3.77 -5.02 -28.02
N HIS A 66 4.36 -4.06 -28.71
CA HIS A 66 4.65 -2.75 -28.15
C HIS A 66 3.37 -1.98 -27.78
N TYR A 67 3.41 -1.18 -26.70
CA TYR A 67 2.33 -0.29 -26.27
C TYR A 67 2.82 1.16 -26.23
N GLY A 68 2.12 2.05 -26.93
CA GLY A 68 2.42 3.48 -26.94
C GLY A 68 1.33 4.32 -26.28
N SER A 69 1.69 5.52 -25.85
CA SER A 69 0.78 6.46 -25.19
C SER A 69 0.36 7.61 -26.13
N TYR A 70 -0.90 8.03 -26.11
CA TYR A 70 -1.32 9.30 -26.70
C TYR A 70 -1.37 10.43 -25.67
N GLY A 71 -0.97 11.64 -26.08
CA GLY A 71 -1.16 12.88 -25.31
C GLY A 71 0.14 13.59 -24.93
N LYS A 72 0.04 14.89 -24.62
CA LYS A 72 1.16 15.78 -24.25
C LYS A 72 1.36 15.95 -22.73
N GLY A 73 0.64 15.21 -21.89
CA GLY A 73 0.68 15.31 -20.40
C GLY A 73 1.76 14.45 -19.71
N ALA A 74 1.75 14.36 -18.38
CA ALA A 74 2.66 13.47 -17.63
C ALA A 74 2.34 11.99 -17.89
N LEU A 75 3.35 11.10 -17.90
CA LEU A 75 3.21 9.68 -18.30
C LEU A 75 2.10 8.94 -17.55
N ARG A 76 1.95 9.21 -16.25
CA ARG A 76 0.91 8.60 -15.38
C ARG A 76 -0.53 8.93 -15.81
N ASP A 77 -0.71 10.02 -16.54
CA ASP A 77 -2.01 10.55 -16.97
C ASP A 77 -2.30 10.22 -18.45
N ARG A 78 -1.40 9.48 -19.13
CA ARG A 78 -1.56 9.13 -20.53
C ARG A 78 -2.28 7.79 -20.70
N LEU A 79 -3.08 7.70 -21.75
CA LEU A 79 -3.71 6.46 -22.18
C LEU A 79 -2.75 5.64 -23.05
N TYR A 80 -2.41 4.44 -22.59
CA TYR A 80 -1.61 3.47 -23.32
C TYR A 80 -2.49 2.53 -24.15
N ARG A 81 -2.07 2.26 -25.38
CA ARG A 81 -2.77 1.39 -26.34
C ARG A 81 -1.74 0.52 -27.09
N PRO A 82 -2.11 -0.68 -27.54
CA PRO A 82 -1.21 -1.54 -28.31
C PRO A 82 -0.89 -0.90 -29.65
N ALA A 83 0.37 -0.96 -30.04
CA ALA A 83 0.87 -0.55 -31.33
C ALA A 83 0.44 -1.54 -32.41
N VAL A 84 0.00 -0.97 -33.52
CA VAL A 84 -0.36 -1.70 -34.74
C VAL A 84 0.26 -1.01 -35.94
N ARG A 85 0.54 -1.80 -36.97
CA ARG A 85 1.13 -1.34 -38.22
C ARG A 85 0.35 -1.87 -39.42
N ARG A 86 0.56 -1.24 -40.56
CA ARG A 86 0.17 -1.82 -41.86
C ARG A 86 1.28 -2.73 -42.35
N LYS A 87 0.93 -3.73 -43.16
CA LYS A 87 1.88 -4.71 -43.67
C LYS A 87 3.01 -4.02 -44.45
N GLY A 88 4.25 -4.15 -43.97
CA GLY A 88 5.44 -3.54 -44.59
C GLY A 88 5.75 -2.10 -44.17
N GLU A 89 4.96 -1.51 -43.26
CA GLU A 89 5.19 -0.16 -42.73
C GLU A 89 5.64 -0.20 -41.26
N ARG A 90 6.26 0.89 -40.77
CA ARG A 90 6.55 1.06 -39.33
C ARG A 90 5.25 1.28 -38.56
N ALA A 91 5.25 1.14 -37.23
CA ALA A 91 4.07 1.39 -36.40
C ALA A 91 3.40 2.74 -36.72
N VAL A 92 2.15 2.68 -37.16
CA VAL A 92 1.41 3.86 -37.62
C VAL A 92 0.43 4.35 -36.55
N MET A 93 -0.06 3.47 -35.66
CA MET A 93 -1.15 3.79 -34.72
C MET A 93 -1.09 2.97 -33.42
N PHE A 94 -1.70 3.49 -32.35
CA PHE A 94 -1.98 2.74 -31.12
C PHE A 94 -3.51 2.59 -30.94
N THR A 95 -4.06 1.38 -30.88
CA THR A 95 -5.54 1.24 -30.78
C THR A 95 -5.97 -0.11 -30.20
N ASN A 96 -6.99 -0.10 -29.34
CA ASN A 96 -7.63 -1.34 -28.88
C ASN A 96 -8.67 -1.88 -29.88
N ASN A 97 -9.04 -1.09 -30.89
CA ASN A 97 -10.07 -1.44 -31.87
C ASN A 97 -9.44 -1.56 -33.26
N THR A 98 -8.88 -2.73 -33.56
CA THR A 98 -8.27 -3.04 -34.86
C THR A 98 -9.30 -3.16 -35.98
N LYS A 99 -10.54 -3.56 -35.66
CA LYS A 99 -11.65 -3.68 -36.65
C LYS A 99 -11.97 -2.36 -37.33
N LYS A 100 -11.75 -1.22 -36.65
CA LYS A 100 -12.02 0.13 -37.19
C LYS A 100 -11.05 0.56 -38.30
N TYR A 101 -9.87 -0.06 -38.40
CA TYR A 101 -8.77 0.44 -39.25
C TYR A 101 -8.38 -0.52 -40.39
N GLY A 102 -9.16 -1.57 -40.65
CA GLY A 102 -8.93 -2.52 -41.74
C GLY A 102 -7.73 -3.45 -41.48
N ALA A 103 -6.96 -3.77 -42.52
CA ALA A 103 -5.84 -4.72 -42.51
C ALA A 103 -4.59 -4.17 -41.76
N VAL A 104 -4.69 -4.09 -40.43
CA VAL A 104 -3.58 -3.76 -39.53
C VAL A 104 -3.16 -5.00 -38.72
N GLU A 105 -1.86 -5.13 -38.47
CA GLU A 105 -1.26 -6.21 -37.68
C GLU A 105 -0.59 -5.67 -36.40
N PRO A 106 -0.47 -6.49 -35.33
CA PRO A 106 0.32 -6.15 -34.15
C PRO A 106 1.76 -5.76 -34.51
N ASP A 107 2.27 -4.68 -33.93
CA ASP A 107 3.69 -4.37 -34.05
C ASP A 107 4.47 -5.14 -32.97
N LEU A 108 5.14 -6.21 -33.40
CA LEU A 108 5.81 -7.18 -32.55
C LEU A 108 7.33 -6.97 -32.57
N PHE A 109 7.95 -7.12 -31.40
CA PHE A 109 9.39 -7.07 -31.18
C PHE A 109 9.88 -8.38 -30.59
N GLU A 110 11.04 -8.86 -31.05
CA GLU A 110 11.81 -9.86 -30.31
C GLU A 110 12.71 -9.14 -29.33
N VAL A 111 12.62 -9.52 -28.06
CA VAL A 111 13.35 -8.92 -26.95
C VAL A 111 14.16 -10.04 -26.30
N GLU A 112 15.47 -9.87 -26.22
CA GLU A 112 16.34 -10.77 -25.44
C GLU A 112 15.98 -10.60 -23.96
N ARG A 113 15.97 -11.71 -23.20
CA ARG A 113 15.58 -11.64 -21.77
C ARG A 113 16.48 -10.72 -20.95
N GLU A 114 17.74 -10.58 -21.33
CA GLU A 114 18.70 -9.69 -20.69
C GLU A 114 18.34 -8.20 -20.84
N ASP A 115 17.58 -7.84 -21.87
CA ASP A 115 17.10 -6.47 -22.11
C ASP A 115 15.78 -6.16 -21.39
N ILE A 116 15.17 -7.17 -20.77
CA ILE A 116 13.96 -7.01 -19.96
C ILE A 116 14.37 -6.41 -18.62
N VAL A 117 14.00 -5.15 -18.42
CA VAL A 117 14.29 -4.41 -17.19
C VAL A 117 13.26 -4.73 -16.11
N ILE A 118 12.03 -5.07 -16.50
CA ILE A 118 10.93 -5.42 -15.59
C ILE A 118 10.17 -6.60 -16.20
N GLU A 119 10.31 -7.78 -15.59
CA GLU A 119 9.40 -8.91 -15.83
C GLU A 119 8.09 -8.71 -15.06
N ASP A 120 7.03 -9.36 -15.57
CA ASP A 120 5.63 -9.38 -15.16
C ASP A 120 5.34 -9.83 -13.69
N ALA A 121 6.19 -9.49 -12.70
CA ALA A 121 6.34 -10.29 -11.47
C ALA A 121 6.40 -9.53 -10.13
N GLU A 122 6.58 -8.21 -10.07
CA GLU A 122 6.53 -7.51 -8.75
C GLU A 122 5.12 -7.18 -8.29
N VAL A 123 4.19 -6.92 -9.21
CA VAL A 123 2.82 -6.47 -8.89
C VAL A 123 1.97 -7.59 -8.28
N GLU A 124 1.93 -8.78 -8.88
CA GLU A 124 1.14 -9.90 -8.36
C GLU A 124 1.73 -10.44 -7.04
N LYS A 125 3.06 -10.45 -6.91
CA LYS A 125 3.74 -10.82 -5.65
C LYS A 125 3.42 -9.81 -4.55
N ASN A 126 3.56 -8.51 -4.81
CA ASN A 126 3.28 -7.48 -3.82
C ASN A 126 1.79 -7.44 -3.45
N GLY A 127 0.89 -7.64 -4.41
CA GLY A 127 -0.53 -7.80 -4.15
C GLY A 127 -0.85 -9.01 -3.26
N ARG A 128 -0.22 -10.16 -3.51
CA ARG A 128 -0.37 -11.35 -2.63
C ARG A 128 0.19 -11.12 -1.23
N LEU A 129 1.37 -10.49 -1.11
CA LEU A 129 1.96 -10.13 0.18
C LEU A 129 1.06 -9.14 0.94
N GLU A 130 0.48 -8.18 0.25
CA GLU A 130 -0.45 -7.21 0.82
C GLU A 130 -1.73 -7.87 1.34
N LEU A 131 -2.32 -8.80 0.56
CA LEU A 131 -3.48 -9.58 1.03
C LEU A 131 -3.12 -10.50 2.21
N ALA A 132 -1.90 -11.05 2.24
CA ALA A 132 -1.42 -11.84 3.36
C ALA A 132 -1.29 -11.02 4.65
N LYS A 133 -1.02 -9.70 4.56
CA LYS A 133 -1.06 -8.82 5.74
C LYS A 133 -2.45 -8.76 6.35
N LEU A 134 -3.52 -8.77 5.55
CA LEU A 134 -4.88 -8.76 6.09
C LEU A 134 -5.12 -9.95 7.02
N MET A 135 -4.59 -11.12 6.66
CA MET A 135 -4.60 -12.32 7.51
C MET A 135 -3.71 -12.17 8.74
N LYS A 136 -2.47 -11.70 8.57
CA LYS A 136 -1.51 -11.48 9.66
C LYS A 136 -2.10 -10.56 10.75
N TYR A 137 -2.80 -9.51 10.34
CA TYR A 137 -3.42 -8.54 11.25
C TYR A 137 -4.82 -8.97 11.72
N ASP A 138 -5.29 -10.17 11.37
CA ASP A 138 -6.63 -10.65 11.73
C ASP A 138 -7.73 -9.63 11.34
N THR A 139 -7.67 -9.15 10.09
CA THR A 139 -8.48 -8.01 9.62
C THR A 139 -9.93 -8.40 9.36
N TYR A 140 -10.21 -9.67 9.05
CA TYR A 140 -11.54 -10.13 8.64
C TYR A 140 -11.83 -11.57 9.06
N ASP A 141 -13.12 -11.92 9.06
CA ASP A 141 -13.59 -13.31 9.11
C ASP A 141 -14.19 -13.71 7.75
N THR A 142 -13.90 -14.92 7.30
CA THR A 142 -14.47 -15.45 6.05
C THR A 142 -15.88 -15.99 6.29
N VAL A 143 -16.85 -15.53 5.49
CA VAL A 143 -18.27 -15.89 5.61
C VAL A 143 -18.82 -16.36 4.26
N ARG A 144 -19.71 -17.35 4.28
CA ARG A 144 -20.47 -17.74 3.09
C ARG A 144 -21.48 -16.65 2.74
N LYS A 145 -21.67 -16.40 1.44
CA LYS A 145 -22.62 -15.38 0.95
C LYS A 145 -24.05 -15.60 1.48
N GLU A 146 -24.47 -16.85 1.64
CA GLU A 146 -25.78 -17.23 2.20
C GLU A 146 -25.97 -16.84 3.68
N ASN A 147 -24.88 -16.69 4.44
CA ASN A 147 -24.91 -16.32 5.86
C ASN A 147 -24.81 -14.80 6.07
N VAL A 148 -24.71 -14.01 4.99
CA VAL A 148 -24.68 -12.55 5.09
C VAL A 148 -26.12 -12.03 5.23
N PRO A 149 -26.43 -11.23 6.26
CA PRO A 149 -27.78 -10.69 6.45
C PRO A 149 -28.29 -9.94 5.23
N THR A 150 -29.57 -10.08 4.93
CA THR A 150 -30.22 -9.33 3.84
C THR A 150 -30.10 -7.83 4.09
N GLY A 151 -29.67 -7.08 3.07
CA GLY A 151 -29.46 -5.63 3.17
C GLY A 151 -28.11 -5.22 3.79
N ALA A 152 -27.23 -6.18 4.13
CA ALA A 152 -25.89 -5.84 4.60
C ALA A 152 -25.06 -5.11 3.53
N THR A 153 -24.16 -4.24 3.99
CA THR A 153 -23.24 -3.52 3.10
C THR A 153 -22.16 -4.46 2.59
N VAL A 154 -22.10 -4.67 1.27
CA VAL A 154 -21.09 -5.49 0.60
C VAL A 154 -20.31 -4.64 -0.42
N LEU A 155 -19.07 -4.30 -0.10
CA LEU A 155 -18.18 -3.51 -0.95
C LEU A 155 -17.31 -4.41 -1.84
N ASP A 156 -16.86 -3.91 -2.98
CA ASP A 156 -15.75 -4.54 -3.70
C ASP A 156 -14.39 -4.18 -3.08
N MET A 157 -13.37 -5.00 -3.33
CA MET A 157 -11.98 -4.69 -3.03
C MET A 157 -11.16 -4.57 -4.31
N LEU A 158 -10.21 -3.63 -4.30
CA LEU A 158 -9.15 -3.52 -5.28
C LEU A 158 -7.80 -3.77 -4.62
N VAL A 159 -6.86 -4.31 -5.38
CA VAL A 159 -5.43 -4.16 -5.10
C VAL A 159 -4.95 -3.00 -5.95
N VAL A 160 -4.49 -1.92 -5.30
CA VAL A 160 -4.03 -0.70 -5.97
C VAL A 160 -2.52 -0.64 -5.91
N ASP A 161 -1.89 -0.64 -7.08
CA ASP A 161 -0.45 -0.56 -7.21
C ASP A 161 0.01 0.88 -7.44
N THR A 162 1.00 1.31 -6.68
CA THR A 162 1.62 2.63 -6.77
C THR A 162 3.11 2.49 -7.02
N LEU A 163 3.60 3.11 -8.09
CA LEU A 163 5.04 3.26 -8.33
C LEU A 163 5.56 4.47 -7.55
N LYS A 164 6.49 4.25 -6.61
CA LYS A 164 7.22 5.29 -5.89
C LYS A 164 8.64 5.42 -6.42
N MET A 165 9.13 6.65 -6.52
CA MET A 165 10.54 6.95 -6.76
C MET A 165 11.21 7.24 -5.43
N LYS A 166 12.28 6.53 -5.10
CA LYS A 166 13.13 6.81 -3.93
C LYS A 166 14.17 7.89 -4.25
N ALA A 167 14.80 8.44 -3.20
CA ALA A 167 15.78 9.52 -3.29
C ALA A 167 17.03 9.18 -4.14
N GLY A 168 17.28 7.91 -4.47
CA GLY A 168 18.35 7.47 -5.37
C GLY A 168 17.92 7.21 -6.82
N GLY A 169 16.68 7.56 -7.20
CA GLY A 169 16.12 7.24 -8.52
C GLY A 169 15.64 5.78 -8.67
N GLU A 170 15.81 4.96 -7.63
CA GLU A 170 15.25 3.61 -7.55
C GLU A 170 13.71 3.65 -7.55
N ARG A 171 13.10 2.71 -8.28
CA ARG A 171 11.65 2.56 -8.37
C ARG A 171 11.18 1.44 -7.44
N GLU A 172 10.19 1.74 -6.61
CA GLU A 172 9.56 0.78 -5.70
C GLU A 172 8.06 0.67 -6.00
N PHE A 173 7.57 -0.55 -6.25
CA PHE A 173 6.15 -0.83 -6.41
C PHE A 173 5.50 -1.15 -5.06
N LYS A 174 4.50 -0.36 -4.65
CA LYS A 174 3.69 -0.62 -3.46
C LYS A 174 2.28 -1.03 -3.84
N ALA A 175 1.89 -2.25 -3.48
CA ALA A 175 0.51 -2.70 -3.54
C ALA A 175 -0.21 -2.32 -2.24
N ARG A 176 -1.49 -1.93 -2.35
CA ARG A 176 -2.39 -1.75 -1.20
C ARG A 176 -3.71 -2.46 -1.43
N ALA A 177 -4.21 -3.16 -0.42
CA ALA A 177 -5.56 -3.70 -0.44
C ALA A 177 -6.54 -2.60 -0.01
N VAL A 178 -7.47 -2.24 -0.90
CA VAL A 178 -8.34 -1.07 -0.75
C VAL A 178 -9.80 -1.52 -0.92
N ALA A 179 -10.62 -1.31 0.10
CA ALA A 179 -12.07 -1.42 -0.01
C ALA A 179 -12.62 -0.25 -0.86
N ARG A 180 -13.61 -0.54 -1.69
CA ARG A 180 -14.34 0.43 -2.50
C ARG A 180 -15.32 1.23 -1.64
N GLY A 181 -14.81 2.12 -0.79
CA GLY A 181 -15.65 2.97 0.04
C GLY A 181 -16.43 4.04 -0.73
N ASP A 182 -16.09 4.28 -2.01
CA ASP A 182 -16.94 5.01 -2.95
C ASP A 182 -18.31 4.32 -3.17
N GLN A 183 -18.38 3.01 -2.92
CA GLN A 183 -19.61 2.23 -2.98
C GLN A 183 -20.33 2.14 -1.62
N ASP A 184 -19.81 2.77 -0.56
CA ASP A 184 -20.27 2.56 0.81
C ASP A 184 -21.54 3.37 1.13
N PRO A 185 -22.73 2.71 1.22
CA PRO A 185 -23.99 3.39 1.42
C PRO A 185 -24.27 3.72 2.90
N ARG A 186 -23.42 3.28 3.84
CA ARG A 186 -23.66 3.42 5.28
C ARG A 186 -23.86 4.89 5.65
N GLN A 187 -24.97 5.24 6.28
CA GLN A 187 -25.24 6.60 6.76
C GLN A 187 -24.89 6.72 8.25
N GLY A 188 -24.62 7.95 8.71
CA GLY A 188 -24.33 8.21 10.14
C GLY A 188 -23.03 7.60 10.65
N VAL A 189 -22.11 7.24 9.75
CA VAL A 189 -20.77 6.80 10.13
C VAL A 189 -19.91 8.03 10.36
N GLU A 190 -19.26 8.09 11.51
CA GLU A 190 -18.35 9.19 11.83
C GLU A 190 -17.03 9.03 11.05
N THR A 191 -16.75 9.99 10.18
CA THR A 191 -15.56 9.97 9.30
C THR A 191 -14.58 11.09 9.61
N ALA A 192 -15.01 12.11 10.36
CA ALA A 192 -14.18 13.25 10.71
C ALA A 192 -13.09 12.83 11.69
N THR A 193 -11.84 13.08 11.32
CA THR A 193 -10.69 13.04 12.20
C THR A 193 -10.43 14.43 12.76
N CYS A 194 -9.92 14.51 13.98
CA CYS A 194 -9.45 15.75 14.58
C CYS A 194 -8.29 16.34 13.75
N GLY A 195 -7.36 15.47 13.32
CA GLY A 195 -6.17 15.87 12.58
C GLY A 195 -5.22 16.76 13.38
N CYS A 196 -4.11 17.18 12.78
CA CYS A 196 -3.17 18.12 13.38
C CYS A 196 -2.90 19.30 12.44
N PRO A 197 -3.45 20.49 12.73
CA PRO A 197 -3.23 21.65 11.89
C PRO A 197 -1.77 22.13 11.97
N PRO A 198 -1.25 22.80 10.94
CA PRO A 198 0.14 23.26 10.91
C PRO A 198 0.58 24.07 12.14
N ASP A 199 -0.32 24.84 12.75
CA ASP A 199 0.00 25.64 13.95
C ASP A 199 0.22 24.79 15.20
N SER A 200 -0.49 23.66 15.33
CA SER A 200 -0.25 22.68 16.38
C SER A 200 1.09 21.98 16.19
N VAL A 201 1.45 21.63 14.95
CA VAL A 201 2.77 21.09 14.61
C VAL A 201 3.88 22.09 14.97
N ARG A 202 3.73 23.35 14.55
CA ARG A 202 4.69 24.42 14.87
C ARG A 202 4.85 24.60 16.37
N PHE A 203 3.75 24.56 17.12
CA PHE A 203 3.81 24.65 18.58
C PHE A 203 4.65 23.53 19.18
N VAL A 204 4.43 22.27 18.77
CA VAL A 204 5.19 21.11 19.26
C VAL A 204 6.68 21.25 18.96
N LEU A 205 7.04 21.68 17.74
CA LEU A 205 8.43 21.88 17.34
C LEU A 205 9.10 23.05 18.08
N LEU A 206 8.39 24.18 18.22
CA LEU A 206 8.91 25.35 18.96
C LEU A 206 9.09 25.03 20.44
N ALA A 207 8.21 24.22 21.05
CA ALA A 207 8.35 23.77 22.42
C ALA A 207 9.61 22.90 22.60
N ALA A 208 9.94 22.06 21.61
CA ALA A 208 11.21 21.33 21.59
C ALA A 208 12.40 22.30 21.62
N LEU A 209 12.43 23.24 20.67
CA LEU A 209 13.51 24.20 20.49
C LEU A 209 13.70 25.15 21.68
N ALA A 210 12.60 25.47 22.38
CA ALA A 210 12.62 26.32 23.56
C ALA A 210 13.08 25.57 24.83
N SER A 211 13.17 24.24 24.81
CA SER A 211 13.63 23.47 25.95
C SER A 211 15.12 23.72 26.23
N PRO A 212 15.53 23.97 27.49
CA PRO A 212 16.94 24.09 27.84
C PRO A 212 17.72 22.77 27.66
N ASN A 213 17.02 21.64 27.59
CA ASN A 213 17.62 20.31 27.39
C ASN A 213 17.61 19.87 25.93
N TYR A 214 17.28 20.78 25.01
CA TYR A 214 17.15 20.46 23.61
C TYR A 214 18.48 19.95 23.01
N GLY A 215 18.38 18.87 22.24
CA GLY A 215 19.50 18.25 21.55
C GLY A 215 19.05 17.33 20.42
N LYS A 216 20.02 16.64 19.79
CA LYS A 216 19.79 15.83 18.58
C LYS A 216 18.68 14.77 18.71
N ASN A 217 18.48 14.22 19.91
CA ASN A 217 17.51 13.14 20.16
C ASN A 217 16.15 13.65 20.68
N SER A 218 15.97 14.97 20.79
CA SER A 218 14.77 15.57 21.36
C SER A 218 13.54 15.46 20.47
N ILE A 219 13.71 15.07 19.20
CA ILE A 219 12.62 14.91 18.23
C ILE A 219 12.78 13.59 17.49
N ALA A 220 11.69 12.84 17.39
CA ALA A 220 11.60 11.64 16.59
C ALA A 220 10.37 11.70 15.67
N SER A 221 10.56 11.36 14.40
CA SER A 221 9.48 11.10 13.45
C SER A 221 9.18 9.60 13.45
N VAL A 222 7.93 9.22 13.67
CA VAL A 222 7.51 7.82 13.77
C VAL A 222 6.32 7.56 12.84
N ASP A 223 6.47 6.60 11.93
CA ASP A 223 5.43 6.15 11.01
C ASP A 223 4.80 4.85 11.50
N CYS A 224 3.48 4.85 11.70
CA CYS A 224 2.70 3.70 12.14
C CYS A 224 2.46 2.73 10.97
N GLN A 225 3.06 1.54 11.03
CA GLN A 225 2.98 0.57 9.95
C GLN A 225 1.58 -0.02 9.79
N ASN A 226 1.04 0.03 8.57
CA ASN A 226 -0.28 -0.52 8.25
C ASN A 226 -1.37 -0.04 9.25
N ALA A 227 -1.30 1.24 9.64
CA ALA A 227 -2.11 1.87 10.69
C ALA A 227 -3.56 1.36 10.76
N TYR A 228 -4.29 1.39 9.64
CA TYR A 228 -5.69 0.97 9.59
C TYR A 228 -5.92 -0.50 9.97
N LEU A 229 -4.98 -1.41 9.64
CA LEU A 229 -5.07 -2.82 10.00
C LEU A 229 -4.83 -3.08 11.49
N GLN A 230 -4.40 -2.08 12.26
CA GLN A 230 -4.26 -2.16 13.71
C GLN A 230 -5.56 -1.76 14.42
N ALA A 231 -6.37 -0.92 13.80
CA ALA A 231 -7.59 -0.35 14.37
C ALA A 231 -8.83 -1.22 14.14
N LYS A 232 -9.57 -1.51 15.21
CA LYS A 232 -10.87 -2.19 15.10
C LYS A 232 -11.94 -1.26 14.53
N LEU A 233 -12.81 -1.79 13.68
CA LEU A 233 -14.00 -1.06 13.26
C LEU A 233 -14.99 -0.98 14.42
N LYS A 234 -15.36 0.23 14.82
CA LYS A 234 -16.39 0.51 15.83
C LYS A 234 -17.78 0.70 15.23
N SER A 235 -17.90 0.71 13.90
CA SER A 235 -19.18 0.83 13.20
C SER A 235 -20.16 -0.25 13.69
N ARG A 236 -21.36 0.18 14.13
CA ARG A 236 -22.44 -0.72 14.56
C ARG A 236 -22.94 -1.61 13.44
N VAL A 237 -22.82 -1.16 12.19
CA VAL A 237 -23.18 -1.91 11.00
C VAL A 237 -21.94 -2.66 10.48
N PRO A 238 -21.98 -4.00 10.39
CA PRO A 238 -20.89 -4.78 9.81
C PRO A 238 -20.64 -4.42 8.35
N VAL A 239 -19.36 -4.39 7.95
CA VAL A 239 -18.96 -4.20 6.56
C VAL A 239 -18.47 -5.53 6.02
N TYR A 240 -19.04 -5.95 4.90
CA TYR A 240 -18.58 -7.10 4.15
C TYR A 240 -17.86 -6.63 2.90
N VAL A 241 -16.83 -7.36 2.52
CA VAL A 241 -16.03 -7.07 1.33
C VAL A 241 -15.97 -8.31 0.47
N ARG A 242 -16.20 -8.12 -0.82
CA ARG A 242 -15.92 -9.12 -1.83
C ARG A 242 -14.40 -9.17 -2.06
N PRO A 243 -13.76 -10.34 -1.88
CA PRO A 243 -12.33 -10.49 -2.16
C PRO A 243 -12.01 -10.09 -3.61
N PRO A 244 -10.74 -9.72 -3.90
CA PRO A 244 -10.32 -9.40 -5.25
C PRO A 244 -10.67 -10.53 -6.24
N PRO A 245 -10.98 -10.22 -7.52
CA PRO A 245 -11.34 -11.23 -8.53
C PRO A 245 -10.35 -12.40 -8.67
N SER A 246 -9.07 -12.14 -8.40
CA SER A 246 -7.99 -13.13 -8.44
C SER A 246 -7.97 -14.08 -7.24
N HIS A 247 -8.61 -13.75 -6.12
CA HIS A 247 -8.56 -14.52 -4.87
C HIS A 247 -9.44 -15.77 -4.92
N LEU A 248 -9.02 -16.86 -4.26
CA LEU A 248 -9.75 -18.14 -4.25
C LEU A 248 -11.13 -18.02 -3.60
N ASP A 249 -11.23 -17.31 -2.48
CA ASP A 249 -12.50 -17.03 -1.78
C ASP A 249 -13.56 -16.41 -2.68
N ARG A 250 -13.16 -15.54 -3.63
CA ARG A 250 -14.10 -14.95 -4.60
C ARG A 250 -14.75 -16.02 -5.47
N LYS A 251 -13.98 -17.01 -5.93
CA LYS A 251 -14.47 -18.13 -6.75
C LYS A 251 -15.31 -19.11 -5.94
N ALA A 252 -14.99 -19.26 -4.66
CA ALA A 252 -15.75 -20.08 -3.71
C ALA A 252 -17.05 -19.42 -3.22
N GLY A 253 -17.39 -18.20 -3.69
CA GLY A 253 -18.58 -17.49 -3.25
C GLY A 253 -18.52 -17.00 -1.79
N LEU A 254 -17.30 -16.81 -1.27
CA LEU A 254 -17.06 -16.33 0.10
C LEU A 254 -16.88 -14.81 0.11
N LEU A 255 -17.24 -14.21 1.24
CA LEU A 255 -17.09 -12.79 1.55
C LEU A 255 -16.22 -12.62 2.80
N TRP A 256 -15.63 -11.45 2.95
CA TRP A 256 -14.83 -11.09 4.13
C TRP A 256 -15.61 -10.10 4.98
N ARG A 257 -15.98 -10.49 6.20
CA ARG A 257 -16.55 -9.58 7.20
C ARG A 257 -15.39 -8.86 7.88
N LEU A 258 -15.29 -7.54 7.70
CA LEU A 258 -14.20 -6.77 8.30
C LEU A 258 -14.38 -6.64 9.81
N LYS A 259 -13.30 -6.94 10.55
CA LYS A 259 -13.13 -6.68 11.99
C LYS A 259 -12.34 -5.40 12.23
N LYS A 260 -11.44 -5.07 11.31
CA LYS A 260 -10.53 -3.92 11.40
C LYS A 260 -10.66 -3.00 10.20
N ALA A 261 -10.19 -1.77 10.37
CA ALA A 261 -10.25 -0.77 9.31
C ALA A 261 -9.35 -1.19 8.15
N LEU A 262 -9.68 -0.67 6.96
CA LEU A 262 -8.98 -0.97 5.72
C LEU A 262 -8.92 0.31 4.89
N TYR A 263 -7.85 0.47 4.09
CA TYR A 263 -7.76 1.56 3.13
C TYR A 263 -9.02 1.63 2.26
N GLY A 264 -9.44 2.86 1.94
CA GLY A 264 -10.60 3.14 1.10
C GLY A 264 -11.93 3.11 1.84
N LEU A 265 -12.04 2.57 3.06
CA LEU A 265 -13.19 2.81 3.91
C LEU A 265 -13.22 4.27 4.36
N LYS A 266 -14.40 4.90 4.32
CA LYS A 266 -14.57 6.31 4.72
C LYS A 266 -14.34 6.57 6.21
N ASP A 267 -14.46 5.54 7.05
CA ASP A 267 -14.24 5.58 8.51
C ASP A 267 -12.86 5.06 8.94
N ALA A 268 -11.97 4.71 7.99
CA ALA A 268 -10.66 4.15 8.32
C ALA A 268 -9.77 5.11 9.14
N GLY A 269 -9.71 6.38 8.72
CA GLY A 269 -8.92 7.41 9.41
C GLY A 269 -9.40 7.61 10.85
N ARG A 270 -10.72 7.74 11.03
CA ARG A 270 -11.31 7.91 12.36
C ARG A 270 -11.13 6.67 13.23
N ALA A 271 -11.30 5.47 12.68
CA ALA A 271 -11.06 4.24 13.43
C ALA A 271 -9.61 4.15 13.96
N PHE A 272 -8.63 4.59 13.18
CA PHE A 272 -7.23 4.61 13.62
C PHE A 272 -6.92 5.72 14.62
N GLU A 273 -7.46 6.92 14.43
CA GLU A 273 -7.35 8.01 15.42
C GLU A 273 -7.87 7.56 16.79
N ASP A 274 -9.08 7.00 16.82
CA ASP A 274 -9.69 6.43 18.02
C ASP A 274 -8.80 5.35 18.67
N HIS A 275 -8.24 4.45 17.87
CA HIS A 275 -7.37 3.37 18.36
C HIS A 275 -6.08 3.92 18.98
N LEU A 276 -5.40 4.83 18.29
CA LEU A 276 -4.17 5.43 18.80
C LEU A 276 -4.44 6.26 20.06
N TRP A 277 -5.53 7.02 20.10
CA TRP A 277 -5.89 7.82 21.28
C TRP A 277 -6.19 6.95 22.50
N GLU A 278 -6.84 5.80 22.31
CA GLU A 278 -7.03 4.82 23.39
C GLU A 278 -5.70 4.25 23.89
N VAL A 279 -4.75 3.97 23.00
CA VAL A 279 -3.40 3.50 23.37
C VAL A 279 -2.65 4.60 24.12
N LEU A 280 -2.62 5.82 23.59
CA LEU A 280 -1.93 6.96 24.19
C LEU A 280 -2.45 7.23 25.60
N ARG A 281 -3.77 7.23 25.82
CA ARG A 281 -4.35 7.39 27.17
C ARG A 281 -3.96 6.27 28.13
N LYS A 282 -3.84 5.03 27.66
CA LYS A 282 -3.37 3.91 28.51
C LYS A 282 -1.90 4.05 28.89
N LEU A 283 -1.13 4.75 28.06
CA LEU A 283 0.26 5.10 28.31
C LEU A 283 0.39 6.45 29.02
N ASP A 284 -0.66 6.96 29.68
CA ASP A 284 -0.66 8.23 30.41
C ASP A 284 -0.30 9.47 29.57
N TRP A 285 -0.57 9.42 28.27
CA TRP A 285 -0.61 10.61 27.43
C TRP A 285 -1.98 11.25 27.52
N GLU A 286 -2.00 12.54 27.86
CA GLU A 286 -3.23 13.32 27.94
C GLU A 286 -3.45 14.06 26.62
N LEU A 287 -4.69 14.13 26.13
CA LEU A 287 -5.01 14.95 24.98
C LEU A 287 -4.94 16.43 25.38
N SER A 288 -4.31 17.26 24.56
CA SER A 288 -4.21 18.69 24.80
C SER A 288 -5.39 19.48 24.25
N LEU A 289 -5.43 20.78 24.54
CA LEU A 289 -6.38 21.71 23.90
C LEU A 289 -6.03 21.97 22.42
N LEU A 290 -4.83 21.59 21.98
CA LEU A 290 -4.41 21.69 20.59
C LEU A 290 -4.82 20.41 19.85
N SER A 291 -5.48 20.60 18.70
CA SER A 291 -5.97 19.53 17.85
C SER A 291 -4.85 18.55 17.47
N GLY A 292 -5.06 17.26 17.72
CA GLY A 292 -4.10 16.20 17.38
C GLY A 292 -2.81 16.20 18.19
N VAL A 293 -2.74 16.95 19.31
CA VAL A 293 -1.55 17.01 20.16
C VAL A 293 -1.82 16.41 21.54
N PHE A 294 -0.91 15.58 22.00
CA PHE A 294 -0.88 15.00 23.34
C PHE A 294 0.33 15.52 24.12
N TRP A 295 0.20 15.57 25.44
CA TRP A 295 1.29 15.85 26.38
C TRP A 295 1.51 14.65 27.31
N LYS A 296 2.78 14.33 27.53
CA LYS A 296 3.23 13.36 28.52
C LYS A 296 3.66 14.13 29.77
N LYS A 297 3.15 13.72 30.92
CA LYS A 297 3.49 14.33 32.21
C LYS A 297 4.19 13.35 33.13
N LYS A 298 5.04 13.90 34.02
CA LYS A 298 5.62 13.19 35.16
C LYS A 298 5.28 14.01 36.41
N GLY A 299 4.23 13.60 37.12
CA GLY A 299 3.56 14.48 38.08
C GLY A 299 2.94 15.68 37.35
N GLU A 300 3.16 16.90 37.85
CA GLU A 300 2.66 18.13 37.21
C GLU A 300 3.55 18.64 36.05
N LYS A 301 4.74 18.07 35.86
CA LYS A 301 5.69 18.52 34.85
C LYS A 301 5.39 17.86 33.50
N VAL A 302 5.19 18.67 32.46
CA VAL A 302 5.16 18.18 31.06
C VAL A 302 6.59 17.82 30.66
N VAL A 303 6.79 16.57 30.26
CA VAL A 303 8.09 16.01 29.86
C VAL A 303 8.18 15.72 28.37
N GLY A 304 7.05 15.64 27.66
CA GLY A 304 7.03 15.38 26.22
C GLY A 304 5.73 15.79 25.56
N LEU A 305 5.79 15.91 24.24
CA LEU A 305 4.68 16.25 23.36
C LEU A 305 4.62 15.27 22.20
N LEU A 306 3.41 14.99 21.71
CA LEU A 306 3.21 14.15 20.54
C LEU A 306 2.19 14.85 19.64
N SER A 307 2.54 15.01 18.37
CA SER A 307 1.63 15.45 17.30
C SER A 307 1.28 14.26 16.42
N GLN A 308 -0.01 14.06 16.16
CA GLN A 308 -0.52 13.00 15.28
C GLN A 308 -1.11 13.57 13.99
N TYR A 309 -0.61 13.11 12.84
CA TYR A 309 -1.26 13.32 11.55
C TYR A 309 -1.46 11.96 10.86
N VAL A 310 -2.69 11.44 10.94
CA VAL A 310 -3.02 10.10 10.43
C VAL A 310 -2.07 9.05 11.02
N ASP A 311 -1.17 8.47 10.22
CA ASP A 311 -0.17 7.45 10.56
C ASP A 311 1.22 8.03 10.89
N ASP A 312 1.44 9.32 10.66
CA ASP A 312 2.70 10.02 10.95
C ASP A 312 2.64 10.70 12.33
N LEU A 313 3.60 10.39 13.19
CA LEU A 313 3.76 10.98 14.52
C LEU A 313 5.03 11.80 14.59
N ILE A 314 4.96 12.96 15.23
CA ILE A 314 6.13 13.65 15.77
C ILE A 314 6.09 13.51 17.28
N ILE A 315 7.16 12.99 17.85
CA ILE A 315 7.34 12.86 19.29
C ILE A 315 8.48 13.80 19.70
N VAL A 316 8.23 14.62 20.70
CA VAL A 316 9.17 15.58 21.26
C VAL A 316 9.38 15.29 22.73
N SER A 317 10.64 15.27 23.15
CA SER A 317 11.03 15.22 24.55
C SER A 317 11.51 16.59 25.00
N LEU A 318 10.94 17.09 26.10
CA LEU A 318 11.40 18.31 26.76
C LEU A 318 12.57 18.03 27.71
N GLU A 319 12.89 16.76 27.97
CA GLU A 319 14.01 16.32 28.80
C GLU A 319 15.23 15.87 27.97
N GLY A 320 15.17 16.02 26.64
CA GLY A 320 16.33 15.87 25.75
C GLY A 320 16.34 14.60 24.88
N ASP A 321 15.66 13.52 25.31
CA ASP A 321 15.62 12.25 24.58
C ASP A 321 14.21 11.65 24.47
N THR A 322 13.84 11.24 23.26
CA THR A 322 12.54 10.66 22.90
C THR A 322 12.49 9.13 22.99
N GLN A 323 13.62 8.46 23.22
CA GLN A 323 13.75 7.01 23.12
C GLN A 323 12.73 6.25 23.98
N GLU A 324 12.56 6.61 25.25
CA GLU A 324 11.59 5.95 26.14
C GLU A 324 10.14 6.11 25.66
N MET A 325 9.78 7.33 25.23
CA MET A 325 8.44 7.66 24.71
C MET A 325 8.12 6.89 23.43
N VAL A 326 9.08 6.80 22.53
CA VAL A 326 8.96 6.01 21.31
C VAL A 326 8.80 4.53 21.65
N GLN A 327 9.63 4.01 22.56
CA GLN A 327 9.62 2.59 22.93
C GLN A 327 8.32 2.19 23.62
N GLU A 328 7.74 3.03 24.48
CA GLU A 328 6.44 2.72 25.09
C GLU A 328 5.31 2.67 24.06
N ILE A 329 5.30 3.57 23.06
CA ILE A 329 4.30 3.56 22.00
C ILE A 329 4.51 2.34 21.08
N ALA A 330 5.76 2.03 20.73
CA ALA A 330 6.09 0.91 19.84
C ALA A 330 5.78 -0.48 20.44
N LYS A 331 5.58 -0.57 21.77
CA LYS A 331 5.11 -1.81 22.43
C LYS A 331 3.63 -2.08 22.16
N GLU A 332 2.83 -1.04 21.94
CA GLU A 332 1.38 -1.13 21.77
C GLU A 332 0.94 -0.99 20.31
N VAL A 333 1.71 -0.26 19.50
CA VAL A 333 1.44 0.01 18.06
C VAL A 333 2.65 -0.38 17.24
N TYR A 334 2.45 -1.12 16.15
CA TYR A 334 3.53 -1.44 15.22
C TYR A 334 3.94 -0.19 14.44
N CYS A 335 5.15 0.29 14.71
CA CYS A 335 5.76 1.44 14.05
C CYS A 335 7.02 1.04 13.27
N LYS A 336 7.42 1.87 12.30
CA LYS A 336 8.76 1.80 11.71
C LYS A 336 9.81 2.23 12.73
N GLU A 337 11.06 1.97 12.39
CA GLU A 337 12.17 2.59 13.11
C GLU A 337 12.03 4.11 13.06
N PRO A 338 12.24 4.82 14.18
CA PRO A 338 12.18 6.27 14.20
C PRO A 338 13.21 6.89 13.27
N GLU A 339 12.80 7.94 12.58
CA GLU A 339 13.66 8.69 11.67
C GLU A 339 13.86 10.12 12.19
N VAL A 340 14.93 10.75 11.71
CA VAL A 340 15.12 12.19 11.90
C VAL A 340 13.99 12.92 11.17
N LEU A 341 13.47 13.99 11.78
CA LEU A 341 12.42 14.79 11.17
C LEU A 341 12.87 15.30 9.79
N GLY A 342 12.16 14.86 8.75
CA GLY A 342 12.37 15.27 7.37
C GLY A 342 11.14 15.97 6.83
N ARG A 343 10.14 15.21 6.35
CA ARG A 343 8.88 15.78 5.86
C ARG A 343 7.72 15.42 6.77
N TYR A 344 6.93 16.41 7.19
CA TYR A 344 5.73 16.20 8.00
C TYR A 344 4.62 17.19 7.62
N VAL A 345 3.39 16.69 7.44
CA VAL A 345 2.20 17.49 7.05
C VAL A 345 2.46 18.38 5.82
N GLY A 346 3.25 17.88 4.87
CA GLY A 346 3.57 18.58 3.63
C GLY A 346 4.62 19.70 3.74
N SER A 347 5.18 19.93 4.92
CA SER A 347 6.35 20.78 5.14
C SER A 347 7.62 19.95 5.23
N ASP A 348 8.70 20.45 4.66
CA ASP A 348 10.04 19.88 4.77
C ASP A 348 10.79 20.62 5.91
N TYR A 349 11.52 19.86 6.73
CA TYR A 349 12.26 20.29 7.91
C TYR A 349 13.68 19.77 7.81
N GLU A 350 14.64 20.53 8.36
CA GLU A 350 16.05 20.13 8.36
C GLU A 350 16.60 20.22 9.79
N VAL A 351 16.84 19.07 10.42
CA VAL A 351 17.51 19.04 11.72
C VAL A 351 19.02 19.19 11.50
N LEU A 352 19.56 20.37 11.82
CA LEU A 352 20.98 20.71 11.74
C LEU A 352 21.79 19.94 12.79
N SER A 353 23.10 19.82 12.55
CA SER A 353 24.03 19.10 13.43
C SER A 353 24.17 19.72 14.83
N ASP A 354 23.87 21.01 14.97
CA ASP A 354 23.81 21.74 16.24
C ASP A 354 22.44 21.65 16.93
N GLY A 355 21.53 20.86 16.36
CA GLY A 355 20.18 20.61 16.86
C GLY A 355 19.12 21.52 16.24
N ARG A 356 19.41 22.66 15.62
CA ARG A 356 18.35 23.56 15.11
C ARG A 356 17.47 22.90 14.02
N ILE A 357 16.25 23.40 13.80
CA ILE A 357 15.27 22.88 12.81
C ILE A 357 14.91 23.96 11.79
#